data_AF-A0A2T0MPP6-F1
#
_entry.id   AF-A0A2T0MPP6-F1
#
_cell.length_a   1.000
_cell.length_b   1.000
_cell.length_c   1.000
_cell.angle_alpha   90.00
_cell.angle_beta   90.00
_cell.angle_gamma   90.00
#
_symmetry.space_group_name_H-M   'P 1'
#
loop_
_entity.id
_entity.type
_entity.pdbx_description
1 polymer ?
#
loop_
_entity_poly.entity_id
_entity_poly.type
_entity_poly.pdbx_seq_one_letter_code
_entity_poly.pdbx_strand_id
1 'polypeptide(L)'
;METKWISPWEALAQLVALVRDVPSADDLVRTVVLYPPQEGAPQTDEEWGALPEDSPYFIGPGIEELPVDVRDTLADVPDERLVELGERWAEGDEESMFGAEPAQLAELIGELRGLARRARDEGQLLYCWSCL
;
A
#
# COMPACT_ATOMS: atom_id res chain seq x y z
N MET A 1 -21.74 9.22 -9.27
CA MET A 1 -21.05 9.31 -7.97
C MET A 1 -19.89 8.36 -8.10
N GLU A 2 -18.74 8.89 -8.46
CA GLU A 2 -17.52 8.08 -8.57
C GLU A 2 -17.09 7.78 -7.14
N THR A 3 -17.22 6.53 -6.71
CA THR A 3 -16.58 6.08 -5.47
C THR A 3 -15.09 6.12 -5.75
N LYS A 4 -14.40 7.13 -5.25
CA LYS A 4 -12.94 7.21 -5.26
C LYS A 4 -12.45 6.10 -4.32
N TRP A 5 -12.22 4.92 -4.87
CA TRP A 5 -11.59 3.83 -4.14
C TRP A 5 -10.17 4.27 -3.82
N ILE A 6 -9.80 4.28 -2.55
CA ILE A 6 -8.42 4.55 -2.18
C ILE A 6 -7.64 3.31 -2.57
N SER A 7 -6.72 3.50 -3.50
CA SER A 7 -5.79 2.44 -3.82
C SER A 7 -5.00 2.09 -2.55
N PRO A 8 -4.82 0.80 -2.22
CA PRO A 8 -3.94 0.39 -1.12
C PRO A 8 -2.56 1.05 -1.19
N TRP A 9 -2.11 1.42 -2.39
CA TRP A 9 -0.85 2.11 -2.65
C TRP A 9 -0.85 3.57 -2.22
N GLU A 10 -1.96 4.29 -2.44
CA GLU A 10 -2.09 5.67 -1.98
C GLU A 10 -2.10 5.73 -0.45
N ALA A 11 -2.88 4.85 0.19
CA ALA A 11 -2.93 4.75 1.65
C ALA A 11 -1.55 4.40 2.25
N LEU A 12 -0.84 3.43 1.65
CA LEU A 12 0.50 3.05 2.08
C LEU A 12 1.50 4.18 1.91
N ALA A 13 1.48 4.90 0.78
CA ALA A 13 2.36 6.03 0.53
C ALA A 13 2.12 7.17 1.54
N GLN A 14 0.86 7.47 1.85
CA GLN A 14 0.51 8.46 2.88
C GLN A 14 1.04 8.06 4.26
N LEU A 15 0.85 6.80 4.67
CA LEU A 15 1.39 6.32 5.95
C LEU A 15 2.91 6.41 5.99
N VAL A 16 3.61 5.99 4.93
CA VAL A 16 5.06 6.06 4.85
C VAL A 16 5.54 7.52 4.91
N ALA A 17 4.86 8.43 4.23
CA ALA A 17 5.14 9.88 4.29
C ALA A 17 5.01 10.40 5.72
N LEU A 18 3.93 10.01 6.39
CA LEU A 18 3.63 10.40 7.77
C LEU A 18 4.66 9.88 8.77
N VAL A 19 5.05 8.61 8.65
CA VAL A 19 6.07 7.99 9.51
C VAL A 19 7.43 8.66 9.30
N ARG A 20 7.78 8.99 8.06
CA ARG A 20 9.05 9.65 7.71
C ARG A 20 9.05 11.15 7.94
N ASP A 21 7.90 11.74 8.27
CA ASP A 21 7.67 13.18 8.39
C ASP A 21 8.12 13.96 7.14
N VAL A 22 7.77 13.41 5.96
CA VAL A 22 8.03 14.01 4.64
C VAL A 22 6.71 14.30 3.92
N PRO A 23 6.68 15.22 2.94
CA PRO A 23 5.52 15.39 2.09
C PRO A 23 5.16 14.09 1.36
N SER A 24 3.87 13.80 1.23
CA SER A 24 3.41 12.70 0.37
C SER A 24 3.75 12.99 -1.08
N ALA A 25 4.21 11.97 -1.79
CA ALA A 25 4.53 12.00 -3.21
C ALA A 25 4.18 10.66 -3.84
N ASP A 26 3.72 10.69 -5.10
CA ASP A 26 3.25 9.50 -5.83
C ASP A 26 4.34 8.43 -5.98
N ASP A 27 5.61 8.82 -5.92
CA ASP A 27 6.76 7.95 -6.12
C ASP A 27 7.50 7.61 -4.81
N LEU A 28 6.91 7.95 -3.66
CA LEU A 28 7.49 7.67 -2.34
C LEU A 28 7.57 6.17 -2.03
N VAL A 29 6.62 5.40 -2.55
CA VAL A 29 6.57 3.93 -2.46
C VAL A 29 6.51 3.37 -3.87
N ARG A 30 7.66 2.87 -4.35
CA ARG A 30 7.75 2.24 -5.68
C ARG A 30 7.77 0.73 -5.52
N THR A 31 6.60 0.11 -5.57
CA THR A 31 6.45 -1.34 -5.53
C THR A 31 7.00 -2.02 -6.79
N VAL A 32 7.24 -3.32 -6.70
CA VAL A 32 7.52 -4.17 -7.86
C VAL A 32 6.29 -5.04 -8.13
N VAL A 33 5.67 -4.86 -9.30
CA VAL A 33 4.53 -5.70 -9.71
C VAL A 33 5.03 -7.11 -10.05
N LEU A 34 4.55 -8.09 -9.29
CA LEU A 34 4.86 -9.50 -9.49
C LEU A 34 3.76 -10.22 -10.28
N TYR A 35 2.51 -9.79 -10.10
CA TYR A 35 1.38 -10.32 -10.84
C TYR A 35 0.34 -9.22 -11.12
N PRO A 36 -0.23 -9.14 -12.34
CA PRO A 36 0.03 -10.02 -13.50
C PRO A 36 1.47 -9.88 -14.02
N PRO A 37 1.99 -10.91 -14.74
CA PRO A 37 3.37 -10.91 -15.21
C PRO A 37 3.68 -9.66 -16.04
N GLN A 38 4.85 -9.07 -15.83
CA GLN A 38 5.27 -7.91 -16.62
C GLN A 38 5.79 -8.32 -18.00
N GLU A 39 6.31 -9.55 -18.10
CA GLU A 39 6.71 -10.13 -19.38
C GLU A 39 5.48 -10.39 -20.25
N GLY A 40 5.47 -9.81 -21.45
CA GLY A 40 4.34 -9.92 -22.37
C GLY A 40 3.14 -9.06 -21.99
N ALA A 41 3.28 -8.13 -21.04
CA ALA A 41 2.22 -7.19 -20.71
C ALA A 41 1.84 -6.36 -21.96
N PRO A 42 0.54 -6.22 -22.26
CA PRO A 42 0.09 -5.39 -23.38
C PRO A 42 0.61 -3.94 -23.25
N GLN A 43 1.15 -3.40 -24.33
CA GLN A 43 1.76 -2.07 -24.36
C GLN A 43 0.92 -1.05 -25.14
N THR A 44 -0.02 -1.52 -25.96
CA THR A 44 -0.85 -0.69 -26.84
C THR A 44 -2.34 -0.94 -26.61
N ASP A 45 -3.18 0.06 -26.89
CA ASP A 45 -4.63 -0.06 -26.78
C ASP A 45 -5.19 -1.23 -27.62
N GLU A 46 -4.57 -1.53 -28.75
CA GLU A 46 -4.93 -2.66 -29.60
C GLU A 46 -4.64 -4.00 -28.90
N GLU A 47 -3.48 -4.16 -28.29
CA GLU A 47 -3.13 -5.37 -27.51
C GLU A 47 -4.02 -5.51 -26.27
N TRP A 48 -4.33 -4.41 -25.59
CA TRP A 48 -5.28 -4.38 -24.48
C TRP A 48 -6.68 -4.81 -24.93
N GLY A 49 -7.15 -4.32 -26.08
CA GLY A 49 -8.46 -4.68 -26.64
C GLY A 49 -8.55 -6.11 -27.18
N ALA A 50 -7.40 -6.74 -27.44
CA ALA A 50 -7.31 -8.12 -27.92
C ALA A 50 -7.22 -9.16 -26.78
N LEU A 51 -7.07 -8.73 -25.53
CA LEU A 51 -6.99 -9.64 -24.39
C LEU A 51 -8.34 -10.38 -24.17
N PRO A 52 -8.31 -11.67 -23.81
CA PRO A 52 -9.49 -12.39 -23.35
C PRO A 52 -10.14 -11.72 -22.13
N GLU A 53 -11.46 -11.85 -21.98
CA GLU A 53 -12.19 -11.29 -20.82
C GLU A 53 -11.71 -11.87 -19.48
N ASP A 54 -11.24 -13.12 -19.48
CA ASP A 54 -10.66 -13.81 -18.32
C ASP A 54 -9.14 -13.61 -18.19
N SER A 55 -8.58 -12.63 -18.91
CA SER A 55 -7.17 -12.27 -18.82
C SER A 55 -6.79 -11.90 -17.37
N PRO A 56 -5.62 -12.34 -16.87
CA PRO A 56 -5.17 -12.00 -15.53
C PRO A 56 -4.94 -10.49 -15.34
N TYR A 57 -4.80 -9.73 -16.42
CA TYR A 57 -4.74 -8.27 -16.39
C TYR A 57 -6.11 -7.60 -16.13
N PHE A 58 -7.22 -8.35 -16.25
CA PHE A 58 -8.57 -7.87 -15.96
C PHE A 58 -9.16 -8.48 -14.68
N ILE A 59 -8.89 -9.76 -14.41
CA ILE A 59 -9.56 -10.51 -13.32
C ILE A 59 -8.62 -10.96 -12.20
N GLY A 60 -7.31 -10.86 -12.43
CA GLY A 60 -6.32 -11.39 -11.50
C GLY A 60 -6.16 -10.52 -10.26
N PRO A 61 -5.71 -11.08 -9.13
CA PRO A 61 -5.30 -10.23 -8.03
C PRO A 61 -4.05 -9.43 -8.44
N GLY A 62 -3.95 -8.17 -8.05
CA GLY A 62 -2.68 -7.47 -8.05
C GLY A 62 -1.78 -8.06 -6.97
N ILE A 63 -0.56 -8.48 -7.32
CA ILE A 63 0.46 -8.85 -6.33
C ILE A 63 1.67 -7.97 -6.55
N GLU A 64 2.02 -7.22 -5.52
CA GLU A 64 3.15 -6.31 -5.57
C GLU A 64 4.05 -6.50 -4.35
N GLU A 65 5.36 -6.49 -4.60
CA GLU A 65 6.39 -6.51 -3.57
C GLU A 65 6.64 -5.08 -3.08
N LEU A 66 6.63 -4.91 -1.76
CA LEU A 66 6.96 -3.66 -1.11
C LEU A 66 8.49 -3.54 -0.99
N PRO A 67 9.06 -2.34 -1.23
CA PRO A 67 10.47 -2.09 -1.03
C PRO A 67 10.94 -2.38 0.40
N VAL A 68 12.20 -2.82 0.52
CA VAL A 68 12.84 -3.07 1.82
C VAL A 68 12.81 -1.83 2.72
N ASP A 69 12.99 -0.63 2.17
CA ASP A 69 12.96 0.61 2.95
C ASP A 69 11.57 0.90 3.53
N VAL A 70 10.49 0.50 2.84
CA VAL A 70 9.12 0.61 3.36
C VAL A 70 8.90 -0.37 4.50
N ARG A 71 9.31 -1.63 4.34
CA ARG A 71 9.29 -2.63 5.43
C ARG A 71 10.04 -2.09 6.65
N ASP A 72 11.26 -1.61 6.47
CA ASP A 72 12.08 -1.16 7.58
C ASP A 72 11.51 0.10 8.24
N THR A 73 10.96 1.03 7.45
CA THR A 73 10.25 2.22 7.95
C THR A 73 9.08 1.84 8.87
N LEU A 74 8.24 0.89 8.44
CA LEU A 74 7.11 0.41 9.24
C LEU A 74 7.59 -0.34 10.50
N ALA A 75 8.66 -1.12 10.39
CA ALA A 75 9.21 -1.88 11.51
C ALA A 75 9.80 -0.98 12.61
N ASP A 76 10.32 0.18 12.24
CA ASP A 76 10.99 1.12 13.14
C ASP A 76 10.04 2.14 13.80
N VAL A 77 8.74 2.10 13.49
CA VAL A 77 7.74 2.93 14.20
C VAL A 77 7.81 2.62 15.71
N PRO A 78 8.06 3.62 16.56
CA PRO A 78 8.10 3.41 18.01
C PRO A 78 6.69 3.36 18.60
N ASP A 79 6.50 2.65 19.72
CA ASP A 79 5.16 2.40 20.29
C ASP A 79 4.45 3.70 20.69
N GLU A 80 5.21 4.65 21.24
CA GLU A 80 4.72 5.96 21.66
C GLU A 80 4.16 6.82 20.52
N ARG A 81 4.50 6.50 19.26
CA ARG A 81 4.04 7.24 18.07
C ARG A 81 2.74 6.70 17.49
N LEU A 82 2.28 5.52 17.87
CA LEU A 82 1.13 4.86 17.22
C LEU A 82 -0.15 5.71 17.32
N VAL A 83 -0.43 6.28 18.49
CA VAL A 83 -1.61 7.13 18.71
C VAL A 83 -1.54 8.40 17.87
N GLU A 84 -0.42 9.13 17.93
CA GLU A 84 -0.20 10.36 17.15
C GLU A 84 -0.33 10.09 15.65
N LEU A 85 0.25 9.00 15.15
CA LEU A 85 0.18 8.67 13.74
C LEU A 85 -1.26 8.32 13.32
N GLY A 86 -2.02 7.63 14.17
CA GLY A 86 -3.44 7.36 13.92
C GLY A 86 -4.27 8.65 13.81
N GLU A 87 -4.04 9.61 14.71
CA GLU A 87 -4.69 10.93 14.68
C GLU A 87 -4.35 11.71 13.41
N ARG A 88 -3.05 11.86 13.13
CA ARG A 88 -2.59 12.62 11.95
C ARG A 88 -3.02 11.98 10.63
N TRP A 89 -3.11 10.65 10.58
CA TRP A 89 -3.55 9.96 9.38
C TRP A 89 -5.06 10.16 9.14
N ALA A 90 -5.87 10.17 10.21
CA ALA A 90 -7.29 10.49 10.11
C ALA A 90 -7.54 11.94 9.66
N GLU A 91 -6.74 12.90 10.15
CA GLU A 91 -6.84 14.32 9.79
C GLU A 91 -6.42 14.63 8.34
N GLY A 92 -5.49 13.82 7.79
CA GLY A 92 -4.85 14.10 6.50
C GLY A 92 -5.82 14.05 5.31
N ASP A 93 -6.83 13.18 5.37
CA ASP A 93 -7.84 13.02 4.31
C ASP A 93 -9.03 12.14 4.80
N GLU A 94 -10.03 12.77 5.44
CA GLU A 94 -11.23 12.12 6.01
C GLU A 94 -12.05 11.33 4.98
N GLU A 95 -12.04 11.75 3.71
CA GLU A 95 -12.70 11.05 2.60
C GLU A 95 -11.92 9.80 2.17
N SER A 96 -10.59 9.82 2.28
CA SER A 96 -9.71 8.71 1.90
C SER A 96 -9.68 7.54 2.90
N MET A 97 -10.00 7.77 4.17
CA MET A 97 -10.00 6.69 5.16
C MET A 97 -11.41 6.19 5.46
N PHE A 98 -12.41 6.55 4.62
CA PHE A 98 -13.82 6.22 4.80
C PHE A 98 -14.35 6.62 6.20
N GLY A 99 -13.80 7.68 6.79
CA GLY A 99 -14.10 8.09 8.17
C GLY A 99 -13.61 7.12 9.24
N ALA A 100 -12.52 6.38 9.00
CA ALA A 100 -11.91 5.53 10.02
C ALA A 100 -11.50 6.36 11.25
N GLU A 101 -11.80 5.83 12.43
CA GLU A 101 -11.47 6.49 13.69
C GLU A 101 -9.95 6.45 13.95
N PRO A 102 -9.36 7.51 14.54
CA PRO A 102 -7.92 7.55 14.85
C PRO A 102 -7.41 6.31 15.59
N ALA A 103 -8.20 5.77 16.51
CA ALA A 103 -7.85 4.56 17.25
C ALA A 103 -7.74 3.31 16.36
N GLN A 104 -8.63 3.17 15.37
CA GLN A 104 -8.59 2.06 14.40
C GLN A 104 -7.35 2.16 13.51
N LEU A 105 -6.99 3.39 13.10
CA LEU A 105 -5.77 3.62 12.33
C LEU A 105 -4.52 3.33 13.15
N ALA A 106 -4.48 3.73 14.43
CA ALA A 106 -3.38 3.39 15.33
C ALA A 106 -3.21 1.87 15.50
N GLU A 107 -4.32 1.12 15.64
CA GLU A 107 -4.31 -0.34 15.66
C GLU A 107 -3.75 -0.93 14.37
N LEU A 108 -4.23 -0.47 13.21
CA LEU A 108 -3.74 -0.89 11.89
C LEU A 108 -2.24 -0.64 11.71
N ILE A 109 -1.76 0.55 12.10
CA ILE A 109 -0.31 0.87 12.07
C ILE A 109 0.46 -0.11 12.96
N GLY A 110 -0.08 -0.43 14.15
CA GLY A 110 0.49 -1.42 15.05
C GLY A 110 0.60 -2.82 14.44
N GLU A 111 -0.44 -3.27 13.72
CA GLU A 111 -0.45 -4.55 13.00
C GLU A 111 0.57 -4.58 11.86
N LEU A 112 0.61 -3.52 11.04
CA LEU A 112 1.55 -3.37 9.93
C LEU A 112 3.00 -3.36 10.43
N ARG A 113 3.28 -2.62 11.51
CA ARG A 113 4.56 -2.63 12.20
C ARG A 113 4.93 -4.03 12.69
N GLY A 114 3.99 -4.72 13.33
CA GLY A 114 4.21 -6.08 13.82
C GLY A 114 4.56 -7.06 12.70
N LEU A 115 3.86 -6.95 11.56
CA LEU A 115 4.17 -7.71 10.35
C LEU A 115 5.56 -7.37 9.79
N ALA A 116 5.86 -6.08 9.66
CA ALA A 116 7.12 -5.59 9.13
C ALA A 116 8.33 -6.02 9.98
N ARG A 117 8.18 -6.03 11.31
CA ARG A 117 9.21 -6.53 12.23
C ARG A 117 9.50 -8.01 12.03
N ARG A 118 8.45 -8.84 12.01
CA ARG A 118 8.63 -10.28 11.75
C ARG A 118 9.32 -10.53 10.42
N ALA A 119 8.87 -9.84 9.37
CA ALA A 119 9.50 -9.95 8.05
C ALA A 119 10.98 -9.53 8.10
N ARG A 120 11.31 -8.42 8.77
CA ARG A 120 12.69 -7.96 8.92
C ARG A 120 13.55 -8.95 9.70
N ASP A 121 13.05 -9.44 10.83
CA ASP A 121 13.77 -10.35 11.72
C ASP A 121 14.05 -11.71 11.04
N GLU A 122 13.16 -12.14 10.15
CA GLU A 122 13.30 -13.36 9.35
C GLU A 122 14.02 -13.15 8.00
N GLY A 123 14.41 -11.92 7.66
CA GLY A 123 15.04 -11.60 6.37
C GLY A 123 14.10 -11.74 5.16
N GLN A 124 12.79 -11.60 5.37
CA GLN A 124 11.74 -11.70 4.36
C GLN A 124 11.28 -10.32 3.85
N LEU A 125 10.63 -10.32 2.69
CA LEU A 125 10.00 -9.15 2.08
C LEU A 125 8.51 -9.08 2.42
N LEU A 126 7.91 -7.93 2.18
CA LEU A 126 6.46 -7.76 2.30
C LEU A 126 5.84 -7.73 0.90
N TYR A 127 4.65 -8.33 0.80
CA TYR A 127 3.86 -8.34 -0.41
C TYR A 127 2.47 -7.84 -0.06
N CYS A 128 1.85 -7.08 -0.96
CA CYS A 128 0.45 -6.74 -0.84
C CYS A 128 -0.31 -7.38 -2.00
N TRP A 129 -1.43 -7.97 -1.62
CA TRP A 129 -2.36 -8.66 -2.48
C TRP A 129 -3.62 -7.81 -2.54
N SER A 130 -4.00 -7.38 -3.73
CA SER A 130 -5.19 -6.58 -3.99
C SER A 130 -6.12 -7.30 -4.96
N CYS A 131 -7.42 -7.18 -4.77
CA CYS A 131 -8.38 -7.53 -5.81
C CYS A 131 -8.56 -6.31 -6.72
N LEU A 132 -8.61 -6.54 -8.03
CA LEU A 132 -9.07 -5.55 -9.01
C LEU A 132 -10.59 -5.39 -8.97
#